data_AF-A0A967HJH3-F1
#
_entry.id   AF-A0A967HJH3-F1
#
_cell.length_a   1.000
_cell.length_b   1.000
_cell.length_c   1.000
_cell.angle_alpha   90.00
_cell.angle_beta   90.00
_cell.angle_gamma   90.00
#
_symmetry.space_group_name_H-M   'P 1'
#
loop_
_entity.id
_entity.type
_entity.pdbx_description
1 polymer ?
#
loop_
_entity_poly.entity_id
_entity_poly.type
_entity_poly.pdbx_seq_one_letter_code
_entity_poly.pdbx_strand_id
1 'polypeptide(L)'
;MRLLLCSDIHCDQDAARSLAERSADADVLVCAGDLAVMRKGLRPVVEVLSAAHCPAVVVPGNGESDRELAAACEDWTEARVLHGSGCEIDGVSFWGLGGGVPVTPFGSWSFDLSEDDAEVLLADCPDGAVLVTHSPPHG
;
A
#
# COMPACT_ATOMS: atom_id res chain seq x y z
N MET A 1 -10.39 14.73 -8.07
CA MET A 1 -10.23 13.49 -7.30
C MET A 1 -9.88 13.84 -5.87
N ARG A 2 -10.65 13.35 -4.89
CA ARG A 2 -10.41 13.45 -3.46
C ARG A 2 -9.81 12.12 -3.00
N LEU A 3 -8.62 12.18 -2.42
CA LEU A 3 -7.92 11.00 -1.92
C LEU A 3 -8.05 10.92 -0.40
N LEU A 4 -8.35 9.73 0.12
CA LEU A 4 -8.19 9.40 1.52
C LEU A 4 -6.86 8.66 1.68
N LEU A 5 -5.88 9.28 2.34
CA LEU A 5 -4.51 8.76 2.44
C LEU A 5 -4.25 8.17 3.83
N CYS A 6 -3.55 7.03 3.87
CA CYS A 6 -3.30 6.22 5.05
C CYS A 6 -1.92 5.55 4.97
N SER A 7 -1.31 5.23 6.10
CA SER A 7 -0.13 4.37 6.24
C SER A 7 -0.03 3.88 7.69
N ASP A 8 0.81 2.89 7.97
CA ASP A 8 1.22 2.49 9.33
C ASP A 8 0.04 2.13 10.24
N ILE A 9 -0.96 1.42 9.71
CA ILE A 9 -2.13 0.97 10.48
C ILE A 9 -1.72 -0.01 11.59
N HIS A 10 -0.71 -0.85 11.33
CA HIS A 10 -0.09 -1.73 12.33
C HIS A 10 -1.09 -2.54 13.17
N CYS A 11 -1.96 -3.30 12.51
CA CYS A 11 -3.00 -4.12 13.15
C CYS A 11 -4.13 -3.35 13.85
N ASP A 12 -4.18 -2.01 13.78
CA ASP A 12 -5.26 -1.21 14.36
C ASP A 12 -6.55 -1.33 13.53
N GLN A 13 -7.43 -2.22 13.96
CA GLN A 13 -8.72 -2.47 13.31
C GLN A 13 -9.72 -1.32 13.51
N ASP A 14 -9.57 -0.51 14.55
CA ASP A 14 -10.46 0.64 14.77
C ASP A 14 -10.07 1.78 13.82
N ALA A 15 -8.78 2.01 13.62
CA ALA A 15 -8.27 2.90 12.58
C ALA A 15 -8.69 2.43 11.17
N ALA A 16 -8.55 1.13 10.88
CA ALA A 16 -9.00 0.54 9.62
C ALA A 16 -10.51 0.75 9.39
N ARG A 17 -11.33 0.55 10.41
CA ARG A 17 -12.79 0.77 10.34
C ARG A 17 -13.12 2.23 10.08
N SER A 18 -12.44 3.15 10.77
CA SER A 18 -12.62 4.58 10.54
C SER A 18 -12.27 4.98 9.10
N LEU A 19 -11.21 4.40 8.53
CA LEU A 19 -10.84 4.63 7.12
C LEU A 19 -11.90 4.09 6.16
N ALA A 20 -12.40 2.87 6.39
CA ALA A 20 -13.48 2.29 5.59
C ALA A 20 -14.75 3.16 5.62
N GLU A 21 -15.17 3.65 6.79
CA GLU A 21 -16.34 4.54 6.90
C GLU A 21 -16.12 5.88 6.19
N ARG A 22 -14.96 6.53 6.40
CA ARG A 22 -14.61 7.81 5.78
C ARG A 22 -14.43 7.73 4.27
N SER A 23 -14.18 6.54 3.73
CA SER A 23 -14.02 6.32 2.29
C SER A 23 -15.31 6.62 1.50
N ALA A 24 -16.47 6.70 2.15
CA ALA A 24 -17.72 7.14 1.52
C ALA A 24 -17.66 8.56 0.93
N ASP A 25 -16.78 9.40 1.48
CA ASP A 25 -16.57 10.78 1.03
C ASP A 25 -15.31 10.96 0.18
N ALA A 26 -14.65 9.87 -0.21
CA ALA A 26 -13.44 9.87 -1.04
C ALA A 26 -13.70 9.23 -2.41
N ASP A 27 -12.87 9.60 -3.38
CA ASP A 27 -12.91 8.98 -4.71
C ASP A 27 -11.98 7.75 -4.75
N VAL A 28 -10.86 7.78 -3.99
CA VAL A 28 -9.90 6.67 -3.86
C VAL A 28 -9.32 6.63 -2.43
N LEU A 29 -9.24 5.44 -1.84
CA LEU A 29 -8.46 5.15 -0.64
C LEU A 29 -7.04 4.76 -1.05
N VAL A 30 -6.01 5.38 -0.49
CA VAL A 30 -4.61 5.03 -0.73
C VAL A 30 -3.97 4.66 0.60
N CYS A 31 -3.42 3.45 0.69
CA CYS A 31 -2.69 2.98 1.87
C CYS A 31 -1.23 2.64 1.52
N ALA A 32 -0.31 3.43 2.09
CA ALA A 32 1.13 3.39 1.84
C ALA A 32 1.89 2.36 2.70
N GLY A 33 1.28 1.20 2.92
CA GLY A 33 1.89 0.06 3.62
C GLY A 33 1.79 0.07 5.14
N ASP A 34 2.42 -0.95 5.73
CA ASP A 34 2.49 -1.24 7.16
C ASP A 34 1.11 -1.47 7.79
N LEU A 35 0.34 -2.31 7.12
CA LEU A 35 -0.93 -2.79 7.66
C LEU A 35 -0.71 -3.82 8.79
N ALA A 36 0.37 -4.59 8.71
CA ALA A 36 0.76 -5.61 9.68
C ALA A 36 1.78 -5.08 10.70
N VAL A 37 2.04 -5.91 11.72
CA VAL A 37 3.18 -5.74 12.63
C VAL A 37 4.10 -6.94 12.49
N MET A 38 5.30 -6.74 11.95
CA MET A 38 6.31 -7.78 11.77
C MET A 38 5.71 -9.05 11.12
N ARG A 39 4.98 -8.86 10.02
CA ARG A 39 4.28 -9.87 9.19
C ARG A 39 3.11 -10.57 9.86
N LYS A 40 2.60 -10.02 10.97
CA LYS A 40 1.45 -10.58 11.72
C LYS A 40 0.26 -9.64 11.66
N GLY A 41 -0.94 -10.22 11.61
CA GLY A 41 -2.21 -9.48 11.73
C GLY A 41 -2.68 -8.77 10.46
N LEU A 42 -2.03 -9.01 9.32
CA LEU A 42 -2.39 -8.41 8.02
C LEU A 42 -3.84 -8.68 7.61
N ARG A 43 -4.25 -9.96 7.58
CA ARG A 43 -5.56 -10.35 7.04
C ARG A 43 -6.74 -9.71 7.78
N PRO A 44 -6.81 -9.70 9.13
CA PRO A 44 -7.87 -8.98 9.84
C PRO A 44 -7.97 -7.50 9.49
N VAL A 45 -6.85 -6.81 9.25
CA VAL A 45 -6.86 -5.39 8.84
C VAL A 45 -7.44 -5.25 7.43
N VAL A 46 -6.97 -6.08 6.49
CA VAL A 46 -7.46 -6.06 5.11
C VAL A 46 -8.94 -6.40 5.03
N GLU A 47 -9.43 -7.36 5.82
CA GLU A 47 -10.85 -7.70 5.93
C GLU A 47 -11.71 -6.53 6.43
N VAL A 48 -11.19 -5.66 7.29
CA VAL A 48 -11.90 -4.45 7.72
C VAL A 48 -11.86 -3.38 6.63
N LEU A 49 -10.70 -3.16 6.01
CA LEU A 49 -10.53 -2.17 4.94
C LEU A 49 -11.34 -2.52 3.69
N SER A 50 -11.58 -3.80 3.41
CA SER A 50 -12.37 -4.25 2.25
C SER A 50 -13.83 -3.78 2.26
N ALA A 51 -14.32 -3.28 3.39
CA ALA A 51 -15.61 -2.61 3.51
C ALA A 51 -15.61 -1.15 2.99
N ALA A 52 -14.48 -0.64 2.46
CA ALA A 52 -14.40 0.69 1.87
C ALA A 52 -15.42 0.89 0.73
N HIS A 53 -15.92 2.11 0.61
CA HIS A 53 -16.96 2.55 -0.31
C HIS A 53 -16.40 3.11 -1.63
N CYS A 54 -15.09 3.05 -1.83
CA CYS A 54 -14.39 3.50 -3.04
C CYS A 54 -13.25 2.53 -3.38
N PRO A 55 -12.73 2.55 -4.64
CA PRO A 55 -11.55 1.80 -5.01
C PRO A 55 -10.35 2.11 -4.10
N ALA A 56 -9.49 1.12 -3.91
CA ALA A 56 -8.31 1.26 -3.08
C ALA A 56 -7.02 1.02 -3.87
N VAL A 57 -6.00 1.83 -3.60
CA VAL A 57 -4.60 1.58 -3.99
C VAL A 57 -3.84 1.23 -2.73
N VAL A 58 -3.17 0.08 -2.71
CA VAL A 58 -2.45 -0.41 -1.53
C VAL A 58 -1.06 -0.84 -1.96
N VAL A 59 -0.03 -0.38 -1.27
CA VAL A 59 1.36 -0.86 -1.45
C VAL A 59 1.80 -1.58 -0.18
N PRO A 60 2.70 -2.57 -0.24
CA PRO A 60 3.20 -3.22 0.96
C PRO A 60 4.10 -2.26 1.73
N GLY A 61 4.05 -2.32 3.05
CA GLY A 61 5.08 -1.69 3.88
C GLY A 61 6.32 -2.56 4.00
N ASN A 62 7.13 -2.36 5.04
CA ASN A 62 8.16 -3.32 5.41
C ASN A 62 7.62 -4.37 6.41
N GLY A 63 6.48 -4.09 7.03
CA GLY A 63 5.75 -4.95 7.96
C GLY A 63 5.06 -6.14 7.29
N GLU A 64 4.91 -6.14 5.96
CA GLU A 64 4.41 -7.24 5.15
C GLU A 64 5.07 -7.24 3.76
N SER A 65 5.19 -8.41 3.15
CA SER A 65 5.69 -8.51 1.76
C SER A 65 4.60 -8.24 0.72
N ASP A 66 5.00 -7.89 -0.49
CA ASP A 66 4.15 -7.78 -1.68
C ASP A 66 3.23 -9.02 -1.86
N ARG A 67 3.78 -10.22 -1.69
CA ARG A 67 3.04 -11.48 -1.83
C ARG A 67 2.03 -11.69 -0.71
N GLU A 68 2.38 -11.32 0.52
CA GLU A 68 1.46 -11.42 1.65
C GLU A 68 0.31 -10.44 1.51
N LEU A 69 0.59 -9.21 1.09
CA LEU A 69 -0.42 -8.20 0.84
C LEU A 69 -1.35 -8.62 -0.31
N ALA A 70 -0.79 -9.07 -1.43
CA ALA A 70 -1.58 -9.58 -2.56
C ALA A 70 -2.51 -10.74 -2.13
N ALA A 71 -2.00 -11.70 -1.36
CA ALA A 71 -2.79 -12.82 -0.86
C ALA A 71 -3.84 -12.41 0.20
N ALA A 72 -3.59 -11.35 0.96
CA ALA A 72 -4.58 -10.83 1.91
C ALA A 72 -5.70 -10.06 1.21
N CYS A 73 -5.39 -9.41 0.08
CA CYS A 73 -6.35 -8.63 -0.72
C CYS A 73 -7.08 -9.45 -1.79
N GLU A 74 -6.88 -10.77 -1.88
CA GLU A 74 -7.47 -11.62 -2.95
C GLU A 74 -8.99 -11.48 -3.05
N ASP A 75 -9.69 -11.38 -1.92
CA ASP A 75 -11.15 -11.23 -1.84
C ASP A 75 -11.63 -9.76 -1.94
N TRP A 76 -10.72 -8.78 -1.94
CA TRP A 76 -11.06 -7.36 -2.05
C TRP A 76 -10.94 -6.88 -3.51
N THR A 77 -11.99 -7.10 -4.29
CA THR A 77 -12.01 -6.87 -5.75
C THR A 77 -11.70 -5.43 -6.17
N GLU A 78 -12.02 -4.46 -5.32
CA GLU A 78 -11.79 -3.02 -5.57
C GLU A 78 -10.38 -2.56 -5.19
N ALA A 79 -9.58 -3.41 -4.54
CA ALA A 79 -8.19 -3.09 -4.22
C ALA A 79 -7.25 -3.35 -5.40
N ARG A 80 -6.33 -2.40 -5.60
CA ARG A 80 -5.19 -2.47 -6.50
C ARG A 80 -3.94 -2.55 -5.66
N VAL A 81 -3.40 -3.75 -5.49
CA VAL A 81 -2.10 -3.95 -4.83
C VAL A 81 -0.99 -3.63 -5.82
N LEU A 82 -0.16 -2.64 -5.51
CA LEU A 82 0.88 -2.13 -6.40
C LEU A 82 2.28 -2.33 -5.78
N HIS A 83 3.22 -2.85 -6.58
CA HIS A 83 4.63 -2.99 -6.22
C HIS A 83 5.45 -3.21 -7.49
N GLY A 84 6.10 -2.16 -7.99
CA GLY A 84 6.69 -2.15 -9.33
C GLY A 84 5.64 -2.29 -10.44
N SER A 85 4.44 -1.76 -10.18
CA SER A 85 3.29 -1.86 -11.07
C SER A 85 2.37 -0.66 -10.86
N GLY A 86 1.45 -0.48 -11.81
CA GLY A 86 0.50 0.62 -11.78
C GLY A 86 -0.91 0.22 -12.18
N CYS A 87 -1.84 1.15 -11.96
CA CYS A 87 -3.22 1.07 -12.41
C CYS A 87 -3.74 2.45 -12.81
N GLU A 88 -4.88 2.49 -13.47
CA GLU A 88 -5.60 3.74 -13.77
C GLU A 88 -6.95 3.73 -13.06
N ILE A 89 -7.26 4.85 -12.38
CA ILE A 89 -8.57 5.10 -11.76
C ILE A 89 -9.02 6.48 -12.24
N ASP A 90 -10.19 6.56 -12.86
CA ASP A 90 -10.78 7.80 -13.40
C ASP A 90 -9.81 8.67 -14.23
N GLY A 91 -9.01 8.03 -15.08
CA GLY A 91 -8.02 8.69 -15.94
C GLY A 91 -6.76 9.19 -15.24
N VAL A 92 -6.57 8.86 -13.95
CA VAL A 92 -5.35 9.13 -13.19
C VAL A 92 -4.55 7.85 -13.05
N SER A 93 -3.30 7.88 -13.53
CA SER A 93 -2.36 6.78 -13.34
C SER A 93 -1.78 6.78 -11.92
N PHE A 94 -1.75 5.62 -11.29
CA PHE A 94 -1.10 5.35 -10.01
C PHE A 94 0.03 4.36 -10.23
N TRP A 95 1.13 4.51 -9.50
CA TRP A 95 2.24 3.56 -9.46
C TRP A 95 2.66 3.30 -8.02
N GLY A 96 3.00 2.06 -7.68
CA GLY A 96 3.33 1.68 -6.31
C GLY A 96 4.73 1.12 -6.17
N LEU A 97 5.43 1.55 -5.11
CA LEU A 97 6.65 0.92 -4.62
C LEU A 97 6.57 0.74 -3.10
N GLY A 98 6.38 -0.51 -2.68
CA GLY A 98 6.38 -0.85 -1.26
C GLY A 98 7.73 -1.28 -0.72
N GLY A 99 7.76 -1.67 0.55
CA GLY A 99 8.97 -2.12 1.25
C GLY A 99 9.85 -1.00 1.79
N GLY A 100 10.81 -1.38 2.64
CA GLY A 100 11.87 -0.51 3.13
C GLY A 100 12.95 -0.29 2.07
N VAL A 101 13.26 0.96 1.74
CA VAL A 101 14.28 1.37 0.78
C VAL A 101 15.14 2.48 1.41
N PRO A 102 16.45 2.29 1.60
CA PRO A 102 17.21 1.05 1.39
C PRO A 102 16.94 0.02 2.51
N VAL A 103 17.67 -1.10 2.45
CA VAL A 103 17.63 -2.16 3.47
C VAL A 103 17.78 -1.60 4.89
N THR A 104 16.81 -1.93 5.74
CA THR A 104 16.73 -1.46 7.12
C THR A 104 17.51 -2.37 8.08
N PRO A 105 17.92 -1.88 9.27
CA PRO A 105 18.60 -2.70 10.26
C PRO A 105 17.63 -3.58 11.09
N PHE A 106 16.43 -3.84 10.59
CA PHE A 106 15.38 -4.53 11.33
C PHE A 106 15.45 -6.07 11.24
N GLY A 107 16.22 -6.60 10.29
CA GLY A 107 16.47 -8.03 10.17
C GLY A 107 15.38 -8.77 9.39
N SER A 108 15.34 -10.10 9.54
CA SER A 108 14.68 -10.99 8.57
C SER A 108 13.15 -10.88 8.48
N TRP A 109 12.49 -10.16 9.39
CA TRP A 109 11.05 -9.94 9.29
C TRP A 109 10.70 -8.80 8.36
N SER A 110 11.62 -7.85 8.15
CA SER A 110 11.37 -6.65 7.36
C SER A 110 11.41 -6.98 5.87
N PHE A 111 10.41 -6.51 5.12
CA PHE A 111 10.39 -6.57 3.67
C PHE A 111 11.09 -5.33 3.11
N ASP A 112 12.35 -5.53 2.73
CA ASP A 112 13.25 -4.47 2.28
C ASP A 112 13.78 -4.73 0.88
N LEU A 113 14.14 -3.64 0.20
CA LEU A 113 14.75 -3.62 -1.12
C LEU A 113 16.08 -2.86 -1.07
N SER A 114 16.99 -3.20 -1.97
CA SER A 114 18.11 -2.32 -2.28
C SER A 114 17.65 -1.13 -3.14
N GLU A 115 18.47 -0.07 -3.22
CA GLU A 115 18.19 1.04 -4.15
C GLU A 115 18.18 0.57 -5.61
N ASP A 116 19.04 -0.40 -5.97
CA ASP A 116 19.08 -0.98 -7.32
C ASP A 116 17.77 -1.74 -7.64
N ASP A 117 17.23 -2.51 -6.69
CA ASP A 117 15.94 -3.19 -6.87
C ASP A 117 14.80 -2.17 -7.02
N ALA A 118 14.82 -1.11 -6.20
CA ALA A 118 13.83 -0.03 -6.27
C ALA A 118 13.90 0.71 -7.61
N GLU A 119 15.10 0.98 -8.14
CA GLU A 119 15.29 1.61 -9.46
C GLU A 119 14.65 0.77 -10.56
N VAL A 120 14.85 -0.55 -10.56
CA VAL A 120 14.22 -1.46 -11.53
C VAL A 120 12.70 -1.43 -11.44
N LEU A 121 12.13 -1.44 -10.24
CA LEU A 121 10.67 -1.41 -10.02
C LEU A 121 10.03 -0.06 -10.38
N LEU A 122 10.81 1.02 -10.37
CA LEU A 122 10.36 2.36 -10.74
C LEU A 122 10.57 2.67 -12.23
N ALA A 123 11.33 1.86 -12.96
CA ALA A 123 11.75 2.14 -14.34
C ALA A 123 10.58 2.38 -15.30
N ASP A 124 9.46 1.68 -15.12
CA ASP A 124 8.26 1.78 -15.96
C ASP A 124 7.19 2.73 -15.38
N CYS A 125 7.50 3.48 -14.30
CA CYS A 125 6.58 4.45 -13.72
C CYS A 125 6.28 5.58 -14.72
N PRO A 126 5.00 5.81 -15.11
CA PRO A 126 4.67 6.86 -16.06
C PRO A 126 4.93 8.26 -15.53
N ASP A 127 5.34 9.16 -16.41
CA ASP A 127 5.41 10.59 -16.11
C ASP A 127 4.04 11.13 -15.67
N GLY A 128 4.02 11.89 -14.57
CA GLY A 128 2.80 12.49 -14.04
C GLY A 128 1.86 11.53 -13.28
N ALA A 129 2.27 10.27 -13.07
CA ALA A 129 1.55 9.34 -12.21
C ALA A 129 1.55 9.78 -10.74
N VAL A 130 0.52 9.40 -10.00
CA VAL A 130 0.52 9.43 -8.54
C VAL A 130 1.38 8.26 -8.04
N LEU A 131 2.60 8.57 -7.63
CA LEU A 131 3.52 7.60 -7.06
C LEU A 131 3.21 7.40 -5.57
N VAL A 132 2.93 6.16 -5.17
CA VAL A 132 2.71 5.74 -3.78
C VAL A 132 3.90 4.91 -3.34
N THR A 133 4.68 5.45 -2.41
CA THR A 133 5.80 4.71 -1.81
C THR A 133 5.60 4.50 -0.32
N HIS A 134 6.08 3.38 0.20
CA HIS A 134 6.16 3.20 1.66
C HIS A 134 7.34 3.99 2.23
N SER A 135 8.53 3.76 1.66
CA SER A 135 9.72 4.53 2.04
C SER A 135 9.63 5.95 1.47
N PRO A 136 9.82 7.00 2.29
CA PRO A 136 9.80 8.38 1.80
C PRO A 136 11.04 8.68 0.93
N PRO A 137 10.97 9.66 0.02
CA PRO A 137 12.14 10.13 -0.70
C PRO A 137 13.13 10.82 0.26
N HIS A 138 14.41 10.82 -0.10
CA HIS A 138 15.43 11.58 0.63
C HIS A 138 15.17 13.09 0.54
N GLY A 139 15.06 13.79 1.69
CA GLY A 139 14.76 15.22 1.75
C GLY A 139 14.89 15.82 3.15
#